data_AF-A0A383BPL1-F1
#
_entry.id   AF-A0A383BPL1-F1
#
_cell.length_a   1.000
_cell.length_b   1.000
_cell.length_c   1.000
_cell.angle_alpha   90.00
_cell.angle_beta   90.00
_cell.angle_gamma   90.00
#
_symmetry.space_group_name_H-M   'P 1'
#
loop_
_entity.id
_entity.type
_entity.pdbx_description
1 polymer ?
#
loop_
_entity_poly.entity_id
_entity_poly.type
_entity_poly.pdbx_seq_one_letter_code
_entity_poly.pdbx_strand_id
1 'polypeptide(L)'
;VAHTPYMYSTFDAGGLKVRPDGSVIESGEGADEARPTSAPKVLVLGGGPNRIGQGIEFDYCCCHAAFAARDAGYESIMVNCNPETVSTDYDTADRLYFEPVALEEVLAIVEREQPVGAILQFGGQTPLKIALALHRAGVRILGTPPEAIDLAEDRERFSAFLRQRAIRQPPFGTATDLDGAIEVAEELGYPVLVRPSYVLGGRGMAIVYESDSLRGYIEEAVQASPHHPVLIDKFLESAQEIDV
;
A
#
# COMPACT_ATOMS: atom_id res chain seq x y z
N VAL A 1 -1.97 0.31 35.37
CA VAL A 1 -1.53 -0.23 34.07
C VAL A 1 -2.47 0.35 33.04
N ALA A 2 -1.99 0.99 31.98
CA ALA A 2 -2.88 1.48 30.93
C ALA A 2 -3.64 0.28 30.35
N HIS A 3 -4.96 0.41 30.25
CA HIS A 3 -5.82 -0.65 29.72
C HIS A 3 -6.01 -0.55 28.20
N THR A 4 -5.66 0.59 27.63
CA THR A 4 -5.81 0.90 26.20
C THR A 4 -4.67 0.25 25.41
N PRO A 5 -4.96 -0.67 24.49
CA PRO A 5 -3.96 -1.36 23.66
C PRO A 5 -3.53 -0.46 22.49
N TYR A 6 -2.76 0.58 22.81
CA TYR A 6 -2.00 1.40 21.87
C TYR A 6 -0.54 1.00 22.00
N MET A 7 0.05 0.44 20.93
CA MET A 7 1.38 -0.17 20.96
C MET A 7 2.30 0.44 19.90
N TYR A 8 3.60 0.35 20.17
CA TYR A 8 4.69 0.50 19.21
C TYR A 8 5.75 -0.57 19.48
N SER A 9 6.54 -0.93 18.48
CA SER A 9 7.57 -1.94 18.52
C SER A 9 8.88 -1.37 19.08
N THR A 10 9.61 -2.19 19.81
CA THR A 10 10.95 -1.85 20.31
C THR A 10 11.73 -3.12 20.60
N PHE A 11 13.03 -3.07 20.39
CA PHE A 11 13.96 -4.11 20.85
C PHE A 11 14.42 -3.76 22.27
N ASP A 12 13.52 -3.89 23.24
CA ASP A 12 13.90 -3.71 24.64
C ASP A 12 14.46 -5.02 25.20
N ALA A 13 15.77 -5.04 25.48
CA ALA A 13 16.43 -6.13 26.19
C ALA A 13 16.13 -6.13 27.71
N GLY A 14 15.16 -5.31 28.14
CA GLY A 14 15.01 -4.89 29.53
C GLY A 14 15.92 -3.70 29.78
N GLY A 15 15.36 -2.53 30.06
CA GLY A 15 16.15 -1.33 30.34
C GLY A 15 17.13 -1.50 31.51
N LEU A 16 18.33 -0.90 31.41
CA LEU A 16 19.32 -0.91 32.49
C LEU A 16 18.72 -0.34 33.79
N LYS A 17 18.64 -1.16 34.83
CA LYS A 17 18.33 -0.65 36.18
C LYS A 17 19.61 -0.13 36.81
N VAL A 18 19.76 1.19 36.88
CA VAL A 18 20.90 1.84 37.53
C VAL A 18 20.54 2.14 38.98
N ARG A 19 21.37 1.68 39.93
CA ARG A 19 21.25 2.04 41.35
C ARG A 19 21.58 3.53 41.55
N PRO A 20 21.14 4.14 42.66
CA PRO A 20 21.51 5.52 43.01
C PRO A 20 23.02 5.78 43.09
N ASP A 21 23.83 4.74 43.26
CA ASP A 21 25.30 4.79 43.29
C ASP A 21 25.96 4.67 41.89
N GLY A 22 25.16 4.59 40.82
CA GLY A 22 25.62 4.46 39.44
C GLY A 22 25.93 3.04 38.98
N SER A 23 25.76 2.03 39.83
CA SER A 23 25.98 0.62 39.44
C SER A 23 24.80 0.05 38.65
N VAL A 24 25.10 -0.73 37.61
CA VAL A 24 24.11 -1.40 36.75
C VAL A 24 23.67 -2.71 37.39
N ILE A 25 22.36 -2.88 37.56
CA ILE A 25 21.72 -4.16 37.85
C ILE A 25 21.32 -4.76 36.50
N GLU A 26 21.68 -6.02 36.26
CA GLU A 26 21.15 -6.78 35.12
C GLU A 26 19.64 -6.63 35.06
N SER A 27 19.18 -6.12 33.93
CA SER A 27 17.79 -5.97 33.63
C SER A 27 17.18 -7.36 33.39
N GLY A 28 16.03 -7.63 34.01
CA GLY A 28 15.24 -8.79 33.63
C GLY A 28 14.77 -8.64 32.18
N GLU A 29 14.40 -9.75 31.54
CA GLU A 29 13.87 -9.76 30.17
C GLU A 29 12.80 -8.67 29.99
N GLY A 30 12.92 -7.87 28.92
CA GLY A 30 11.93 -6.85 28.57
C GLY A 30 10.53 -7.46 28.53
N ALA A 31 9.56 -6.80 29.16
CA ALA A 31 8.20 -7.31 29.21
C ALA A 31 7.46 -6.89 27.93
N ASP A 32 7.06 -7.85 27.11
CA ASP A 32 6.14 -7.61 25.99
C ASP A 32 4.76 -7.21 26.56
N GLU A 33 4.39 -5.95 26.32
CA GLU A 33 3.15 -5.37 26.82
C GLU A 33 1.96 -5.55 25.87
N ALA A 34 2.15 -6.16 24.68
CA ALA A 34 1.11 -6.28 23.68
C ALA A 34 -0.09 -7.07 24.23
N ARG A 35 0.14 -8.19 24.92
CA ARG A 35 -0.93 -9.02 25.53
C ARG A 35 -2.05 -9.38 24.53
N PRO A 36 -1.73 -10.10 23.44
CA PRO A 36 -2.72 -10.54 22.47
C PRO A 36 -3.77 -11.43 23.14
N THR A 37 -5.03 -11.31 22.72
CA THR A 37 -6.12 -12.16 23.23
C THR A 37 -6.24 -13.46 22.44
N SER A 38 -7.13 -14.36 22.85
CA SER A 38 -7.49 -15.56 22.07
C SER A 38 -8.70 -15.35 21.15
N ALA A 39 -9.27 -14.15 21.08
CA ALA A 39 -10.39 -13.86 20.19
C ALA A 39 -9.92 -13.96 18.72
N PRO A 40 -10.81 -14.34 17.78
CA PRO A 40 -10.48 -14.30 16.36
C PRO A 40 -10.30 -12.84 15.93
N LYS A 41 -9.14 -12.52 15.33
CA LYS A 41 -8.76 -11.14 15.03
C LYS A 41 -8.70 -10.86 13.53
N VAL A 42 -9.06 -9.64 13.13
CA VAL A 42 -8.88 -9.16 11.75
C VAL A 42 -7.91 -7.98 11.77
N LEU A 43 -6.85 -8.10 10.97
CA LEU A 43 -5.87 -7.04 10.79
C LEU A 43 -6.33 -6.08 9.69
N VAL A 44 -6.26 -4.78 9.92
CA VAL A 44 -6.53 -3.72 8.94
C VAL A 44 -5.25 -2.91 8.76
N LEU A 45 -4.73 -2.87 7.53
CA LEU A 45 -3.55 -2.10 7.19
C LEU A 45 -3.94 -0.72 6.66
N GLY A 46 -3.56 0.33 7.39
CA GLY A 46 -3.74 1.71 7.01
C GLY A 46 -2.85 2.14 5.85
N GLY A 47 -2.98 3.42 5.45
CA GLY A 47 -2.22 3.96 4.32
C GLY A 47 -0.85 4.55 4.64
N GLY A 48 -0.55 4.76 5.93
CA GLY A 48 0.56 5.60 6.34
C GLY A 48 0.26 7.08 6.10
N PRO A 49 1.28 7.93 5.92
CA PRO A 49 1.10 9.38 5.85
C PRO A 49 0.30 9.81 4.60
N ASN A 50 -0.55 10.82 4.79
CA ASN A 50 -1.32 11.44 3.71
C ASN A 50 -0.38 12.12 2.69
N ARG A 51 -0.71 11.97 1.41
CA ARG A 51 0.00 12.59 0.28
C ARG A 51 -0.96 12.86 -0.88
N ILE A 52 -0.55 13.66 -1.86
CA ILE A 52 -1.34 13.87 -3.08
C ILE A 52 -1.60 12.51 -3.74
N GLY A 53 -2.88 12.23 -4.00
CA GLY A 53 -3.36 10.95 -4.54
C GLY A 53 -3.57 9.85 -3.50
N GLN A 54 -3.23 10.05 -2.23
CA GLN A 54 -3.52 9.10 -1.15
C GLN A 54 -3.79 9.85 0.15
N GLY A 55 -5.06 10.21 0.36
CA GLY A 55 -5.49 11.05 1.47
C GLY A 55 -6.43 10.36 2.46
N ILE A 56 -7.29 11.19 3.08
CA ILE A 56 -8.21 10.81 4.15
C ILE A 56 -9.27 9.78 3.71
N GLU A 57 -9.52 9.65 2.41
CA GLU A 57 -10.42 8.65 1.85
C GLU A 57 -10.04 7.22 2.28
N PHE A 58 -8.74 6.93 2.42
CA PHE A 58 -8.24 5.64 2.85
C PHE A 58 -8.37 5.45 4.37
N ASP A 59 -8.17 6.51 5.15
CA ASP A 59 -8.41 6.48 6.59
C ASP A 59 -9.88 6.16 6.90
N TYR A 60 -10.80 6.85 6.22
CA TYR A 60 -12.23 6.60 6.32
C TYR A 60 -12.57 5.12 6.05
N CYS A 61 -12.04 4.56 4.95
CA CYS A 61 -12.27 3.15 4.61
C CYS A 61 -11.71 2.20 5.68
N CYS A 62 -10.52 2.48 6.20
CA CYS A 62 -9.88 1.66 7.25
C CYS A 62 -10.67 1.69 8.56
N CYS A 63 -11.17 2.86 8.97
CA CYS A 63 -12.04 2.98 10.15
C CYS A 63 -13.29 2.12 10.00
N HIS A 64 -13.98 2.23 8.86
CA HIS A 64 -15.17 1.44 8.60
C HIS A 64 -14.89 -0.07 8.52
N ALA A 65 -13.71 -0.48 8.06
CA ALA A 65 -13.30 -1.88 8.08
C ALA A 65 -13.09 -2.41 9.51
N ALA A 66 -12.47 -1.61 10.39
CA ALA A 66 -12.32 -1.96 11.80
C ALA A 66 -13.69 -2.06 12.50
N PHE A 67 -14.59 -1.11 12.24
CA PHE A 67 -15.96 -1.14 12.76
C PHE A 67 -16.73 -2.37 12.28
N ALA A 68 -16.67 -2.66 10.98
CA ALA A 68 -17.36 -3.82 10.41
C ALA A 68 -16.79 -5.15 10.93
N ALA A 69 -15.47 -5.25 11.14
CA ALA A 69 -14.85 -6.43 11.76
C ALA A 69 -15.37 -6.64 13.19
N ARG A 70 -15.44 -5.56 13.97
CA ARG A 70 -15.99 -5.56 15.33
C ARG A 70 -17.46 -5.97 15.37
N ASP A 71 -18.28 -5.40 14.50
CA ASP A 71 -19.71 -5.72 14.37
C ASP A 71 -19.93 -7.19 13.95
N ALA A 72 -18.99 -7.76 13.19
CA ALA A 72 -18.98 -9.17 12.81
C ALA A 72 -18.43 -10.11 13.92
N GLY A 73 -18.06 -9.57 15.09
CA GLY A 73 -17.59 -10.33 16.24
C GLY A 73 -16.11 -10.68 16.23
N TYR A 74 -15.31 -10.01 15.40
CA TYR A 74 -13.85 -10.13 15.40
C TYR A 74 -13.22 -9.03 16.25
N GLU A 75 -12.07 -9.33 16.86
CA GLU A 75 -11.22 -8.29 17.44
C GLU A 75 -10.48 -7.58 16.30
N SER A 76 -10.68 -6.28 16.18
CA SER A 76 -10.07 -5.45 15.13
C SER A 76 -8.67 -4.99 15.54
N ILE A 77 -7.68 -5.20 14.67
CA ILE A 77 -6.32 -4.69 14.83
C ILE A 77 -6.06 -3.66 13.74
N MET A 78 -5.69 -2.44 14.10
CA MET A 78 -5.26 -1.41 13.15
C MET A 78 -3.74 -1.29 13.15
N VAL A 79 -3.12 -1.25 11.97
CA VAL A 79 -1.71 -0.87 11.79
C VAL A 79 -1.66 0.36 10.91
N ASN A 80 -1.25 1.49 11.49
CA ASN A 80 -1.08 2.74 10.76
C ASN A 80 -0.12 3.66 11.52
N CYS A 81 0.54 4.58 10.82
CA CYS A 81 1.53 5.50 11.42
C CYS A 81 1.22 6.98 11.19
N ASN A 82 0.03 7.31 10.67
CA ASN A 82 -0.35 8.69 10.41
C ASN A 82 -1.02 9.31 11.65
N PRO A 83 -0.36 10.23 12.38
CA PRO A 83 -0.91 10.80 13.61
C PRO A 83 -2.12 11.71 13.39
N GLU A 84 -2.42 12.09 12.15
CA GLU A 84 -3.51 13.01 11.83
C GLU A 84 -4.85 12.29 11.56
N THR A 85 -4.91 10.97 11.78
CA THR A 85 -6.00 10.11 11.30
C THR A 85 -6.80 9.45 12.40
N VAL A 86 -8.10 9.27 12.14
CA VAL A 86 -9.02 8.65 13.11
C VAL A 86 -8.72 7.16 13.27
N SER A 87 -8.17 6.49 12.24
CA SER A 87 -7.69 5.10 12.39
C SER A 87 -6.63 4.93 13.48
N THR A 88 -5.88 5.99 13.79
CA THR A 88 -4.87 5.99 14.87
C THR A 88 -5.39 6.52 16.21
N ASP A 89 -6.68 6.85 16.31
CA ASP A 89 -7.32 7.02 17.61
C ASP A 89 -7.54 5.64 18.26
N TYR A 90 -7.32 5.58 19.56
CA TYR A 90 -7.28 4.34 20.33
C TYR A 90 -8.64 3.65 20.50
N ASP A 91 -9.74 4.32 20.17
CA ASP A 91 -11.10 3.79 20.24
C ASP A 91 -11.59 3.23 18.88
N THR A 92 -10.88 3.53 17.80
CA THR A 92 -11.25 3.11 16.43
C THR A 92 -11.10 1.61 16.19
N ALA A 93 -10.10 0.98 16.81
CA ALA A 93 -9.88 -0.46 16.77
C ALA A 93 -9.74 -1.02 18.18
N ASP A 94 -9.97 -2.32 18.34
CA ASP A 94 -9.78 -2.97 19.64
C ASP A 94 -8.30 -3.00 20.03
N ARG A 95 -7.40 -2.95 19.04
CA ARG A 95 -5.95 -2.95 19.20
C ARG A 95 -5.31 -2.06 18.13
N LEU A 96 -4.44 -1.13 18.54
CA LEU A 96 -3.74 -0.23 17.64
C LEU A 96 -2.22 -0.44 17.72
N TYR A 97 -1.61 -0.68 16.58
CA TYR A 97 -0.17 -0.65 16.39
C TYR A 97 0.20 0.61 15.59
N PHE A 98 0.83 1.57 16.29
CA PHE A 98 1.33 2.79 15.68
C PHE A 98 2.70 2.55 15.04
N GLU A 99 2.71 1.74 13.98
CA GLU A 99 3.91 1.23 13.32
C GLU A 99 3.91 1.59 11.82
N PRO A 100 5.10 1.69 11.20
CA PRO A 100 5.21 1.74 9.75
C PRO A 100 4.42 0.62 9.08
N VAL A 101 3.67 0.95 8.02
CA VAL A 101 2.98 -0.05 7.19
C VAL A 101 3.98 -0.67 6.20
N ALA A 102 4.95 -1.38 6.74
CA ALA A 102 6.03 -2.05 6.01
C ALA A 102 6.03 -3.56 6.30
N LEU A 103 6.70 -4.31 5.43
CA LEU A 103 6.58 -5.78 5.42
C LEU A 103 7.07 -6.41 6.74
N GLU A 104 8.21 -5.95 7.25
CA GLU A 104 8.83 -6.50 8.46
C GLU A 104 7.96 -6.26 9.69
N GLU A 105 7.53 -5.01 9.90
CA GLU A 105 6.69 -4.60 11.02
C GLU A 105 5.35 -5.32 11.00
N VAL A 106 4.71 -5.40 9.83
CA VAL A 106 3.44 -6.12 9.69
C VAL A 106 3.61 -7.62 9.95
N LEU A 107 4.70 -8.25 9.50
CA LEU A 107 4.95 -9.66 9.78
C LEU A 107 5.20 -9.92 11.27
N ALA A 108 5.93 -9.04 11.95
CA ALA A 108 6.13 -9.13 13.40
C ALA A 108 4.80 -9.02 14.17
N ILE A 109 3.91 -8.11 13.75
CA ILE A 109 2.57 -7.97 14.32
C ILE A 109 1.73 -9.23 14.03
N VAL A 110 1.76 -9.76 12.81
CA VAL A 110 1.05 -10.99 12.45
C VAL A 110 1.54 -12.19 13.24
N GLU A 111 2.86 -12.33 13.44
CA GLU A 111 3.45 -13.37 14.26
C GLU A 111 2.97 -13.28 15.71
N ARG A 112 2.90 -12.06 16.26
CA ARG A 112 2.46 -11.83 17.63
C ARG A 112 0.96 -12.02 17.83
N GLU A 113 0.15 -11.49 16.93
CA GLU A 113 -1.31 -11.41 17.06
C GLU A 113 -2.06 -12.62 16.49
N GLN A 114 -1.46 -13.33 15.53
CA GLN A 114 -2.06 -14.47 14.83
C GLN A 114 -3.49 -14.16 14.32
N PRO A 115 -3.70 -13.08 13.53
CA PRO A 115 -5.02 -12.76 13.01
C PRO A 115 -5.53 -13.84 12.05
N VAL A 116 -6.86 -13.99 11.96
CA VAL A 116 -7.50 -14.91 11.01
C VAL A 116 -7.28 -14.49 9.55
N GLY A 117 -6.94 -13.22 9.33
CA GLY A 117 -6.53 -12.65 8.06
C GLY A 117 -6.39 -11.13 8.13
N ALA A 118 -5.93 -10.55 7.03
CA ALA A 118 -5.67 -9.13 6.88
C ALA A 118 -6.48 -8.49 5.74
N ILE A 119 -7.02 -7.31 6.00
CA ILE A 119 -7.63 -6.40 5.01
C ILE A 119 -6.59 -5.33 4.68
N LEU A 120 -6.28 -5.19 3.40
CA LEU A 120 -5.24 -4.28 2.91
C LEU A 120 -5.71 -3.38 1.75
N GLN A 121 -6.90 -3.63 1.23
CA GLN A 121 -7.45 -2.94 0.05
C GLN A 121 -7.86 -1.49 0.35
N PHE A 122 -8.00 -1.15 1.64
CA PHE A 122 -8.48 0.15 2.08
C PHE A 122 -7.39 1.13 2.49
N GLY A 123 -6.12 0.72 2.52
CA GLY A 123 -4.99 1.62 2.83
C GLY A 123 -4.31 2.23 1.61
N GLY A 124 -4.87 2.09 0.41
CA GLY A 124 -4.26 2.62 -0.82
C GLY A 124 -2.98 1.88 -1.21
N GLN A 125 -2.05 2.56 -1.88
CA GLN A 125 -0.92 1.88 -2.53
C GLN A 125 0.10 1.28 -1.55
N THR A 126 0.24 1.86 -0.35
CA THR A 126 1.24 1.43 0.64
C THR A 126 1.08 -0.06 1.02
N PRO A 127 -0.07 -0.52 1.51
CA PRO A 127 -0.25 -1.93 1.84
C PRO A 127 -0.44 -2.83 0.60
N LEU A 128 -0.94 -2.31 -0.54
CA LEU A 128 -1.05 -3.09 -1.79
C LEU A 128 0.33 -3.55 -2.30
N LYS A 129 1.37 -2.71 -2.17
CA LYS A 129 2.75 -3.05 -2.58
C LYS A 129 3.35 -4.23 -1.83
N ILE A 130 2.93 -4.48 -0.58
CA ILE A 130 3.44 -5.59 0.24
C ILE A 130 2.48 -6.80 0.25
N ALA A 131 1.32 -6.71 -0.40
CA ALA A 131 0.28 -7.74 -0.37
C ALA A 131 0.78 -9.13 -0.81
N LEU A 132 1.51 -9.19 -1.93
CA LEU A 132 2.03 -10.46 -2.45
C LEU A 132 3.13 -11.04 -1.55
N ALA A 133 3.95 -10.19 -0.94
CA ALA A 133 4.99 -10.62 0.00
C ALA A 133 4.39 -11.18 1.30
N LEU A 134 3.38 -10.50 1.85
CA LEU A 134 2.60 -10.97 2.99
C LEU A 134 1.93 -12.32 2.68
N HIS A 135 1.33 -12.44 1.50
CA HIS A 135 0.69 -13.69 1.09
C HIS A 135 1.69 -14.86 1.01
N ARG A 136 2.86 -14.62 0.39
CA ARG A 136 3.94 -15.62 0.30
C ARG A 136 4.51 -16.00 1.67
N ALA A 137 4.45 -15.10 2.65
CA ALA A 137 4.81 -15.37 4.04
C ALA A 137 3.71 -16.12 4.83
N GLY A 138 2.59 -16.47 4.18
CA GLY A 138 1.50 -17.24 4.78
C GLY A 138 0.37 -16.40 5.38
N VAL A 139 0.42 -15.08 5.26
CA VAL A 139 -0.65 -14.21 5.74
C VAL A 139 -1.88 -14.37 4.84
N ARG A 140 -3.02 -14.71 5.43
CA ARG A 140 -4.29 -14.81 4.71
C ARG A 140 -4.84 -13.41 4.42
N ILE A 141 -4.82 -13.00 3.16
CA ILE A 141 -5.46 -11.75 2.73
C ILE A 141 -6.97 -11.99 2.56
N LEU A 142 -7.79 -11.19 3.25
CA LEU A 142 -9.24 -11.22 3.17
C LEU A 142 -9.72 -10.29 2.05
N GLY A 143 -10.80 -10.65 1.34
CA GLY A 143 -11.32 -9.86 0.23
C GLY A 143 -10.65 -10.23 -1.11
N THR A 144 -10.27 -9.22 -1.90
CA THR A 144 -9.63 -9.43 -3.20
C THR A 144 -8.30 -10.16 -3.06
N PRO A 145 -8.08 -11.29 -3.76
CA PRO A 145 -6.83 -12.04 -3.68
C PRO A 145 -5.61 -11.22 -4.14
N PRO A 146 -4.42 -11.42 -3.54
CA PRO A 146 -3.19 -10.73 -3.93
C PRO A 146 -2.85 -10.87 -5.42
N GLU A 147 -3.11 -12.03 -6.02
CA GLU A 147 -2.86 -12.27 -7.45
C GLU A 147 -3.80 -11.45 -8.34
N ALA A 148 -5.01 -11.17 -7.87
CA ALA A 148 -5.98 -10.34 -8.58
C ALA A 148 -5.65 -8.85 -8.45
N ILE A 149 -5.12 -8.42 -7.29
CA ILE A 149 -4.57 -7.08 -7.11
C ILE A 149 -3.39 -6.89 -8.07
N ASP A 150 -2.44 -7.82 -8.07
CA ASP A 150 -1.25 -7.82 -8.92
C ASP A 150 -1.61 -7.86 -10.42
N LEU A 151 -2.66 -8.61 -10.80
CA LEU A 151 -3.21 -8.59 -12.16
C LEU A 151 -3.74 -7.21 -12.59
N ALA A 152 -4.32 -6.45 -11.66
CA ALA A 152 -4.89 -5.12 -11.95
C ALA A 152 -3.83 -4.01 -11.95
N GLU A 153 -2.83 -4.11 -11.07
CA GLU A 153 -1.72 -3.16 -10.95
C GLU A 153 -0.69 -3.32 -12.10
N ASP A 154 -0.48 -4.54 -12.57
CA ASP A 154 0.37 -4.82 -13.73
C ASP A 154 -0.36 -4.49 -15.04
N ARG A 155 0.09 -3.44 -15.71
CA ARG A 155 -0.55 -2.91 -16.93
C ARG A 155 -0.56 -3.91 -18.08
N GLU A 156 0.50 -4.70 -18.25
CA GLU A 156 0.59 -5.67 -19.33
C GLU A 156 -0.39 -6.83 -19.10
N ARG A 157 -0.42 -7.35 -17.86
CA ARG A 157 -1.35 -8.41 -17.46
C ARG A 157 -2.80 -7.94 -17.48
N PHE A 158 -3.08 -6.73 -16.98
CA PHE A 158 -4.41 -6.13 -17.06
C PHE A 158 -4.86 -5.96 -18.51
N SER A 159 -3.96 -5.53 -19.39
CA SER A 159 -4.26 -5.40 -20.81
C SER A 159 -4.53 -6.75 -21.48
N ALA A 160 -3.72 -7.77 -21.18
CA ALA A 160 -3.96 -9.13 -21.64
C ALA A 160 -5.32 -9.65 -21.17
N PHE A 161 -5.70 -9.39 -19.91
CA PHE A 161 -7.00 -9.74 -19.35
C PHE A 161 -8.15 -9.08 -20.13
N LEU A 162 -8.07 -7.78 -20.43
CA LEU A 162 -9.09 -7.07 -21.18
C LEU A 162 -9.20 -7.55 -22.64
N ARG A 163 -8.07 -7.84 -23.30
CA ARG A 163 -8.05 -8.46 -24.65
C ARG A 163 -8.75 -9.81 -24.68
N GLN A 164 -8.48 -10.67 -23.69
CA GLN A 164 -9.15 -11.98 -23.59
C GLN A 164 -10.67 -11.86 -23.51
N ARG A 165 -11.19 -10.73 -22.99
CA ARG A 165 -12.63 -10.47 -22.83
C ARG A 165 -13.22 -9.57 -23.91
N ALA A 166 -12.47 -9.27 -24.96
CA ALA A 166 -12.89 -8.38 -26.03
C ALA A 166 -13.34 -6.99 -25.52
N ILE A 167 -12.77 -6.54 -24.39
CA ILE A 167 -12.98 -5.18 -23.89
C ILE A 167 -12.05 -4.25 -24.65
N ARG A 168 -12.61 -3.20 -25.26
CA ARG A 168 -11.86 -2.26 -26.08
C ARG A 168 -10.90 -1.43 -25.22
N GLN A 169 -9.73 -1.18 -25.77
CA GLN A 169 -8.70 -0.33 -25.19
C GLN A 169 -8.16 0.63 -26.26
N PRO A 170 -7.64 1.80 -25.88
CA PRO A 170 -6.81 2.59 -26.78
C PRO A 170 -5.64 1.74 -27.31
N PRO A 171 -5.18 1.97 -28.55
CA PRO A 171 -3.86 1.49 -28.98
C PRO A 171 -2.78 1.98 -28.00
N PHE A 172 -1.84 1.10 -27.65
CA PHE A 172 -0.79 1.41 -26.70
C PHE A 172 0.48 0.60 -26.99
N GLY A 173 1.60 1.01 -26.39
CA GLY A 173 2.83 0.23 -26.31
C GLY A 173 3.55 0.43 -24.97
N THR A 174 4.59 -0.36 -24.71
CA THR A 174 5.40 -0.29 -23.49
C THR A 174 6.85 -0.03 -23.84
N ALA A 175 7.53 0.78 -23.04
CA ALA A 175 8.94 1.06 -23.20
C ALA A 175 9.68 1.03 -21.86
N THR A 176 10.94 0.58 -21.90
CA THR A 176 11.86 0.58 -20.75
C THR A 176 12.99 1.59 -20.88
N ASP A 177 13.14 2.19 -22.05
CA ASP A 177 14.14 3.20 -22.37
C ASP A 177 13.54 4.30 -23.26
N LEU A 178 14.33 5.35 -23.46
CA LEU A 178 13.90 6.53 -24.19
C LEU A 178 13.65 6.25 -25.67
N ASP A 179 14.54 5.49 -26.32
CA ASP A 179 14.45 5.24 -27.75
C ASP A 179 13.19 4.41 -28.07
N GLY A 180 12.93 3.35 -27.30
CA GLY A 180 11.70 2.56 -27.43
C GLY A 180 10.44 3.37 -27.11
N ALA A 181 10.52 4.33 -26.18
CA ALA A 181 9.39 5.20 -25.88
C ALA A 181 9.04 6.12 -27.07
N ILE A 182 10.05 6.66 -27.74
CA ILE A 182 9.88 7.50 -28.94
C ILE A 182 9.30 6.68 -30.08
N GLU A 183 9.85 5.49 -30.34
CA GLU A 183 9.36 4.59 -31.40
C GLU A 183 7.87 4.28 -31.21
N VAL A 184 7.48 3.85 -30.00
CA VAL A 184 6.08 3.58 -29.66
C VAL A 184 5.20 4.81 -29.86
N ALA A 185 5.66 6.00 -29.42
CA ALA A 185 4.88 7.22 -29.55
C ALA A 185 4.70 7.65 -31.02
N GLU A 186 5.71 7.46 -31.86
CA GLU A 186 5.64 7.74 -33.30
C GLU A 186 4.71 6.76 -34.03
N GLU A 187 4.73 5.48 -33.66
CA GLU A 187 3.81 4.46 -34.20
C GLU A 187 2.35 4.73 -33.84
N LEU A 188 2.09 5.15 -32.60
CA LEU A 188 0.74 5.49 -32.13
C LEU A 188 0.25 6.85 -32.67
N GLY A 189 1.19 7.74 -32.97
CA GLY A 189 0.97 9.13 -33.35
C GLY A 189 0.53 9.99 -32.17
N TYR A 190 0.99 11.25 -32.15
CA TYR A 190 0.66 12.23 -31.11
C TYR A 190 -0.78 12.79 -31.20
N PRO A 191 -1.38 13.27 -30.09
CA PRO A 191 -0.86 13.18 -28.74
C PRO A 191 -0.95 11.76 -28.15
N VAL A 192 -0.04 11.46 -27.22
CA VAL A 192 0.02 10.21 -26.46
C VAL A 192 -0.05 10.49 -24.96
N LEU A 193 -0.55 9.53 -24.18
CA LEU A 193 -0.61 9.57 -22.73
C LEU A 193 0.44 8.61 -22.16
N VAL A 194 1.39 9.14 -21.41
CA VAL A 194 2.46 8.37 -20.78
C VAL A 194 2.07 8.02 -19.34
N ARG A 195 2.16 6.74 -18.99
CA ARG A 195 1.69 6.19 -17.71
C ARG A 195 2.67 5.19 -17.09
N PRO A 196 3.34 5.54 -15.98
CA PRO A 196 4.12 4.61 -15.19
C PRO A 196 3.24 3.51 -14.58
N SER A 197 3.85 2.37 -14.26
CA SER A 197 3.20 1.25 -13.56
C SER A 197 3.30 1.42 -12.04
N TYR A 198 2.41 0.78 -11.26
CA TYR A 198 2.41 0.78 -9.78
C TYR A 198 2.34 2.17 -9.10
N VAL A 199 1.71 3.14 -9.77
CA VAL A 199 1.46 4.50 -9.27
C VAL A 199 -0.04 4.80 -9.23
N LEU A 200 -0.44 5.61 -8.25
CA LEU A 200 -1.82 6.07 -8.06
C LEU A 200 -1.89 7.60 -8.13
N GLY A 201 -3.07 8.15 -8.45
CA GLY A 201 -3.31 9.59 -8.48
C GLY A 201 -2.65 10.32 -9.65
N GLY A 202 -2.39 9.64 -10.76
CA GLY A 202 -1.76 10.24 -11.95
C GLY A 202 -0.31 10.69 -11.73
N ARG A 203 0.35 10.20 -10.67
CA ARG A 203 1.73 10.58 -10.35
C ARG A 203 2.65 10.18 -11.49
N GLY A 204 3.29 11.18 -12.08
CA GLY A 204 4.14 10.99 -13.24
C GLY A 204 3.35 10.46 -14.43
N MET A 205 2.12 10.93 -14.66
CA MET A 205 1.41 10.81 -15.94
C MET A 205 1.45 12.14 -16.70
N ALA A 206 1.59 12.09 -18.03
CA ALA A 206 1.56 13.28 -18.88
C ALA A 206 1.00 13.00 -20.26
N ILE A 207 0.36 14.03 -20.83
CA ILE A 207 -0.03 14.05 -22.24
C ILE A 207 1.10 14.72 -23.00
N VAL A 208 1.63 14.00 -23.99
CA VAL A 208 2.75 14.44 -24.81
C VAL A 208 2.25 14.68 -26.23
N TYR A 209 2.59 15.83 -26.79
CA TYR A 209 2.12 16.28 -28.11
C TYR A 209 3.20 16.16 -29.20
N GLU A 210 4.46 15.98 -28.81
CA GLU A 210 5.61 15.92 -29.72
C GLU A 210 6.81 15.19 -29.08
N SER A 211 7.72 14.69 -29.92
CA SER A 211 8.85 13.86 -29.49
C SER A 211 9.84 14.58 -28.57
N ASP A 212 10.04 15.89 -28.71
CA ASP A 212 10.96 16.64 -27.84
C ASP A 212 10.45 16.71 -26.40
N SER A 213 9.14 16.91 -26.23
CA SER A 213 8.48 16.87 -24.92
C SER A 213 8.54 15.47 -24.28
N LEU A 214 8.52 14.41 -25.10
CA LEU A 214 8.65 13.03 -24.61
C LEU A 214 10.02 12.78 -23.97
N ARG A 215 11.09 13.30 -24.57
CA ARG A 215 12.47 13.09 -24.10
C ARG A 215 12.67 13.57 -22.66
N GLY A 216 12.36 14.85 -22.41
CA GLY A 216 12.50 15.42 -21.07
C GLY A 216 11.61 14.71 -20.04
N TYR A 217 10.43 14.27 -20.47
CA TYR A 217 9.52 13.55 -19.61
C TYR A 217 10.01 12.16 -19.20
N ILE A 218 10.48 11.36 -20.16
CA ILE A 218 10.94 9.99 -19.90
C ILE A 218 12.18 10.01 -19.01
N GLU A 219 13.09 10.98 -19.18
CA GLU A 219 14.25 11.15 -18.28
C GLU A 219 13.82 11.34 -16.82
N GLU A 220 12.75 12.11 -16.56
CA GLU A 220 12.21 12.33 -15.22
C GLU A 220 11.39 11.12 -14.71
N ALA A 221 10.53 10.56 -15.57
CA ALA A 221 9.62 9.46 -15.22
C ALA A 221 10.36 8.14 -14.94
N VAL A 222 11.42 7.83 -15.72
CA VAL A 222 12.26 6.65 -15.50
C VAL A 222 13.00 6.74 -14.17
N GLN A 223 13.41 7.93 -13.72
CA GLN A 223 14.00 8.09 -12.38
C GLN A 223 13.01 7.78 -11.25
N ALA A 224 11.72 8.05 -11.46
CA ALA A 224 10.70 7.75 -10.46
C ALA A 224 10.39 6.24 -10.34
N SER A 225 10.66 5.45 -11.39
CA SER A 225 10.33 4.02 -11.45
C SER A 225 11.34 3.21 -12.28
N PRO A 226 12.60 3.07 -11.81
CA PRO A 226 13.70 2.53 -12.62
C PRO A 226 13.58 1.03 -12.97
N HIS A 227 12.68 0.29 -12.32
CA HIS A 227 12.51 -1.15 -12.52
C HIS A 227 11.21 -1.54 -13.22
N HIS A 228 10.37 -0.56 -13.62
CA HIS A 228 9.09 -0.87 -14.24
C HIS A 228 8.94 -0.17 -15.60
N PRO A 229 8.37 -0.86 -16.61
CA PRO A 229 8.11 -0.27 -17.90
C PRO A 229 7.08 0.85 -17.80
N VAL A 230 7.23 1.84 -18.68
CA VAL A 230 6.29 2.93 -18.90
C VAL A 230 5.34 2.53 -20.01
N LEU A 231 4.04 2.74 -19.79
CA LEU A 231 3.01 2.52 -20.80
C LEU A 231 2.74 3.82 -21.56
N ILE A 232 2.61 3.74 -22.88
CA ILE A 232 2.30 4.87 -23.76
C ILE A 232 1.02 4.52 -24.51
N ASP A 233 -0.05 5.23 -24.24
CA ASP A 233 -1.35 5.03 -24.88
C ASP A 233 -1.65 6.15 -25.88
N LYS A 234 -2.41 5.83 -26.92
CA LYS A 234 -3.01 6.87 -27.76
C LYS A 234 -3.98 7.71 -26.92
N PHE A 235 -3.74 9.02 -26.84
CA PHE A 235 -4.63 9.90 -26.09
C PHE A 235 -6.00 9.97 -26.77
N LEU A 236 -7.06 9.78 -25.98
CA LEU A 236 -8.44 9.83 -26.46
C LEU A 236 -8.99 11.26 -26.33
N GLU A 237 -8.76 12.07 -27.35
CA GLU A 237 -9.31 13.43 -27.39
C GLU A 237 -10.84 13.43 -27.38
N SER A 238 -11.42 14.41 -26.67
CA SER A 238 -12.87 14.61 -26.58
C SER A 238 -13.67 13.42 -26.02
N ALA A 239 -13.00 12.47 -25.36
CA ALA A 239 -13.67 11.39 -24.64
C ALA A 239 -14.35 11.90 -23.37
N GLN A 240 -15.41 11.21 -22.95
CA GLN A 240 -16.01 11.41 -21.63
C GLN A 240 -15.40 10.40 -20.67
N GLU A 241 -14.88 10.87 -19.54
CA GLU A 241 -14.38 10.05 -18.43
C GLU A 241 -15.54 9.73 -17.47
N ILE A 242 -15.62 8.46 -17.05
CA ILE A 242 -16.69 7.95 -16.18
C ILE A 242 -16.04 6.99 -15.17
N ASP A 243 -16.29 7.21 -13.88
CA ASP A 243 -15.99 6.27 -12.80
C ASP A 243 -17.26 5.52 -12.38
N VAL A 244 -17.14 4.21 -12.13
CA VAL A 244 -18.24 3.28 -11.78
C VAL A 244 -17.97 2.59 -10.45
#